data_AF-A0ABC9QVI1-F1
#
_entry.id   AF-A0ABC9QVI1-F1
#
_cell.length_a   1.000
_cell.length_b   1.000
_cell.length_c   1.000
_cell.angle_alpha   90.00
_cell.angle_beta   90.00
_cell.angle_gamma   90.00
#
_symmetry.space_group_name_H-M   'P 1'
#
loop_
_entity.id
_entity.type
_entity.pdbx_description
1 polymer ?
#
loop_
_entity_poly.entity_id
_entity_poly.type
_entity_poly.pdbx_seq_one_letter_code
_entity_poly.pdbx_strand_id
1 'polypeptide(L)'
;MGNEKIRMKLSLSEDVHQYIQDYMDENNITHPGDAISKICMEHQASKSTEWSLNYISEIVSKNLHDVLKSELTKIRLGANSADRNTQVLIELMNGYFFANDLDLESIITTDKIEVGGVKIAKEVVAERISNARQKRLDHDVQR
;
A
#
# COMPACT_ATOMS: atom_id res chain seq x y z
N MET A 1 -1.49 47.70 -14.06
CA MET A 1 -2.65 48.22 -13.30
C MET A 1 -2.12 48.68 -11.95
N GLY A 2 -2.48 49.89 -11.53
CA GLY A 2 -1.79 50.62 -10.46
C GLY A 2 -1.72 49.87 -9.14
N ASN A 3 -0.57 49.95 -8.48
CA ASN A 3 -0.33 49.37 -7.15
C ASN A 3 -0.97 50.30 -6.10
N GLU A 4 -2.30 50.38 -6.12
CA GLU A 4 -3.07 51.28 -5.25
C GLU A 4 -3.06 50.74 -3.82
N LYS A 5 -2.17 51.27 -2.97
CA LYS A 5 -2.09 50.88 -1.56
C LYS A 5 -3.18 51.59 -0.76
N ILE A 6 -4.12 50.81 -0.20
CA ILE A 6 -5.16 51.32 0.70
C ILE A 6 -4.57 51.40 2.12
N ARG A 7 -4.67 52.57 2.77
CA ARG A 7 -4.25 52.74 4.17
C ARG A 7 -5.33 52.24 5.12
N MET A 8 -4.93 51.43 6.09
CA MET A 8 -5.83 50.86 7.10
C MET A 8 -5.30 51.15 8.50
N LYS A 9 -6.17 51.58 9.42
CA LYS A 9 -5.87 51.61 10.86
C LYS A 9 -6.27 50.26 11.45
N LEU A 10 -5.35 49.62 12.16
CA LEU A 10 -5.49 48.27 12.69
C LEU A 10 -5.13 48.29 14.18
N SER A 11 -5.84 47.49 14.97
CA SER A 11 -5.44 47.12 16.32
C SER A 11 -5.11 45.63 16.31
N LEU A 12 -3.90 45.27 16.73
CA LEU A 12 -3.41 43.89 16.74
C LEU A 12 -3.14 43.48 18.19
N SER A 13 -3.25 42.19 18.49
CA SER A 13 -2.72 41.65 19.74
C SER A 13 -1.20 41.73 19.75
N GLU A 14 -0.61 41.70 20.95
CA GLU A 14 0.84 41.74 21.14
C GLU A 14 1.52 40.57 20.40
N ASP A 15 0.97 39.36 20.50
CA ASP A 15 1.48 38.17 19.80
C ASP A 15 1.50 38.32 18.28
N VAL A 16 0.44 38.90 17.69
CA VAL A 16 0.35 39.10 16.23
C VAL A 16 1.31 40.20 15.78
N HIS A 17 1.45 41.25 16.58
CA HIS A 17 2.41 42.30 16.31
C HIS A 17 3.85 41.75 16.35
N GLN A 18 4.18 40.95 17.37
CA GLN A 18 5.50 40.31 17.49
C GLN A 18 5.79 39.38 16.32
N TYR A 19 4.82 38.52 15.97
CA TYR A 19 4.96 37.62 14.82
C TYR A 19 5.25 38.37 13.51
N ILE A 20 4.59 39.51 13.27
CA ILE A 20 4.84 40.33 12.08
C ILE A 20 6.26 40.93 12.12
N GLN A 21 6.74 41.36 13.28
CA GLN A 21 8.10 41.89 13.44
C GLN A 21 9.15 40.80 13.18
N ASP A 22 8.99 39.63 13.78
CA ASP A 22 9.92 38.50 13.58
C ASP A 22 9.95 38.10 12.10
N TYR A 23 8.78 38.00 11.47
CA TYR A 23 8.67 37.70 10.04
C TYR A 23 9.32 38.78 9.17
N MET A 24 9.20 40.05 9.54
CA MET A 24 9.85 41.16 8.85
C MET A 24 11.38 41.04 8.91
N ASP A 25 11.93 40.73 10.07
CA ASP A 25 13.37 40.56 10.26
C ASP A 25 13.90 39.36 9.48
N GLU A 26 13.22 38.21 9.57
CA GLU A 26 13.58 36.99 8.85
C GLU A 26 13.54 37.16 7.31
N ASN A 27 12.61 37.96 6.81
CA ASN A 27 12.39 38.17 5.37
C ASN A 27 13.00 39.46 4.83
N ASN A 28 13.74 40.22 5.64
CA ASN A 28 14.32 41.53 5.30
C ASN A 28 13.30 42.55 4.77
N ILE A 29 12.13 42.64 5.42
CA ILE A 29 11.03 43.54 5.05
C ILE A 29 11.00 44.75 5.97
N THR A 30 11.07 45.96 5.42
CA THR A 30 11.10 47.21 6.20
C THR A 30 9.71 47.72 6.59
N HIS A 31 8.66 47.30 5.90
CA HIS A 31 7.32 47.84 6.07
C HIS A 31 6.31 46.76 6.51
N PRO A 32 5.61 46.95 7.64
CA PRO A 32 4.62 45.98 8.13
C PRO A 32 3.50 45.67 7.12
N GLY A 33 3.07 46.67 6.33
CA GLY A 33 2.06 46.45 5.29
C GLY A 33 2.53 45.52 4.18
N ASP A 34 3.83 45.52 3.84
CA ASP A 34 4.40 44.63 2.84
C ASP A 34 4.58 43.22 3.42
N ALA A 35 4.92 43.10 4.72
CA ALA A 35 4.95 41.82 5.44
C ALA A 35 3.58 41.17 5.52
N ILE A 36 2.55 41.92 5.94
CA ILE A 36 1.16 41.44 5.97
C ILE A 36 0.70 41.00 4.57
N SER A 37 1.02 41.77 3.53
CA SER A 37 0.67 41.41 2.15
C SER A 37 1.32 40.08 1.75
N LYS A 38 2.59 39.87 2.08
CA LYS A 38 3.32 38.63 1.80
C LYS A 38 2.76 37.44 2.57
N ILE A 39 2.49 37.60 3.87
CA ILE A 39 1.84 36.58 4.72
C ILE A 39 0.47 36.19 4.14
N CYS A 40 -0.34 37.16 3.70
CA CYS A 40 -1.63 36.86 3.08
C CYS A 40 -1.48 36.09 1.76
N MET A 41 -0.51 36.43 0.92
CA MET A 41 -0.21 35.69 -0.31
C MET A 41 0.24 34.25 -0.02
N GLU A 42 1.16 34.07 0.93
CA GLU A 42 1.65 32.77 1.36
C GLU A 42 0.53 31.92 1.96
N HIS A 43 -0.35 32.50 2.78
CA HIS A 43 -1.51 31.83 3.34
C HIS A 43 -2.49 31.39 2.26
N GLN A 44 -2.75 32.23 1.25
CA GLN A 44 -3.61 31.89 0.12
C GLN A 44 -3.01 30.76 -0.74
N ALA A 45 -1.70 30.80 -1.01
CA ALA A 45 -0.99 29.74 -1.71
C ALA A 45 -0.98 28.42 -0.92
N SER A 46 -0.81 28.51 0.40
CA SER A 46 -0.84 27.36 1.32
C SER A 46 -2.21 26.70 1.32
N LYS A 47 -3.30 27.48 1.40
CA LYS A 47 -4.68 26.96 1.28
C LYS A 47 -4.93 26.23 -0.04
N SER A 48 -4.46 26.79 -1.16
CA SER A 48 -4.57 26.11 -2.46
C SER A 48 -3.81 24.78 -2.48
N THR A 49 -2.63 24.76 -1.87
CA THR A 49 -1.78 23.56 -1.77
C THR A 49 -2.40 22.50 -0.86
N GLU A 50 -2.97 22.91 0.28
CA GLU A 50 -3.66 22.03 1.23
C GLU A 50 -4.89 21.35 0.58
N TRP A 51 -5.69 22.11 -0.17
CA TRP A 51 -6.79 21.55 -0.96
C TRP A 51 -6.29 20.51 -1.98
N SER A 52 -5.16 20.77 -2.64
CA SER A 52 -4.57 19.82 -3.57
C SER A 52 -4.03 18.56 -2.89
N LEU A 53 -3.44 18.69 -1.69
CA LEU A 53 -2.92 17.57 -0.91
C LEU A 53 -4.04 16.67 -0.40
N ASN A 54 -5.12 17.25 0.12
CA ASN A 54 -6.29 16.49 0.57
C ASN A 54 -6.92 15.70 -0.59
N TYR A 55 -7.08 16.35 -1.75
CA TYR A 55 -7.59 15.68 -2.95
C TYR A 55 -6.66 14.56 -3.43
N ILE A 56 -5.36 14.80 -3.51
CA ILE A 56 -4.37 13.77 -3.87
C ILE A 56 -4.41 12.60 -2.88
N SER A 57 -4.44 12.89 -1.58
CA SER A 57 -4.52 11.87 -0.54
C SER A 57 -5.77 11.00 -0.67
N GLU A 58 -6.93 11.60 -0.96
CA GLU A 58 -8.17 10.88 -1.18
C GLU A 58 -8.10 9.98 -2.42
N ILE A 59 -7.63 10.51 -3.54
CA ILE A 59 -7.49 9.75 -4.80
C ILE A 59 -6.48 8.60 -4.63
N VAL A 60 -5.34 8.85 -3.99
CA VAL A 60 -4.33 7.82 -3.71
C VAL A 60 -4.91 6.75 -2.79
N SER A 61 -5.59 7.14 -1.71
CA SER A 61 -6.20 6.20 -0.77
C SER A 61 -7.25 5.32 -1.44
N LYS A 62 -8.10 5.91 -2.30
CA LYS A 62 -9.12 5.18 -3.06
C LYS A 62 -8.50 4.21 -4.05
N ASN A 63 -7.52 4.65 -4.84
CA ASN A 63 -6.83 3.79 -5.79
C ASN A 63 -6.10 2.64 -5.10
N LEU A 64 -5.42 2.91 -3.97
CA LEU A 64 -4.79 1.87 -3.17
C LEU A 64 -5.82 0.88 -2.64
N HIS A 65 -6.95 1.36 -2.12
CA HIS A 65 -8.03 0.49 -1.65
C HIS A 65 -8.53 -0.43 -2.77
N ASP A 66 -8.79 0.10 -3.96
CA ASP A 66 -9.32 -0.68 -5.08
C ASP A 66 -8.32 -1.72 -5.61
N VAL A 67 -7.04 -1.34 -5.75
CA VAL A 67 -5.97 -2.25 -6.15
C VAL A 67 -5.78 -3.36 -5.12
N LEU A 68 -5.65 -3.00 -3.83
CA LEU A 68 -5.46 -3.99 -2.76
C LEU A 68 -6.66 -4.93 -2.65
N LYS A 69 -7.88 -4.40 -2.72
CA LYS A 69 -9.10 -5.21 -2.68
C LYS A 69 -9.16 -6.22 -3.82
N SER A 70 -8.80 -5.80 -5.04
CA SER A 70 -8.72 -6.68 -6.21
C SER A 70 -7.70 -7.80 -6.01
N GLU A 71 -6.47 -7.47 -5.62
CA GLU A 71 -5.41 -8.46 -5.43
C GLU A 71 -5.70 -9.42 -4.27
N LEU A 72 -6.18 -8.92 -3.12
CA LEU A 72 -6.59 -9.75 -1.99
C LEU A 72 -7.76 -10.68 -2.36
N THR A 73 -8.68 -10.23 -3.23
CA THR A 73 -9.77 -11.08 -3.72
C THR A 73 -9.24 -12.23 -4.57
N LYS A 74 -8.29 -11.98 -5.48
CA LYS A 74 -7.64 -13.04 -6.28
C LYS A 74 -6.91 -14.04 -5.40
N ILE A 75 -6.16 -13.58 -4.40
CA ILE A 75 -5.46 -14.43 -3.43
C ILE A 75 -6.47 -15.32 -2.69
N ARG A 76 -7.56 -14.73 -2.17
CA ARG A 76 -8.62 -15.48 -1.47
C ARG A 76 -9.25 -16.54 -2.37
N LEU A 77 -9.55 -16.22 -3.63
CA LEU A 77 -10.11 -17.19 -4.58
C LEU A 77 -9.12 -18.33 -4.89
N GLY A 78 -7.83 -18.01 -5.06
CA GLY A 78 -6.79 -19.00 -5.24
C GLY A 78 -6.65 -19.94 -4.04
N ALA A 79 -6.63 -19.38 -2.83
CA ALA A 79 -6.58 -20.15 -1.58
C ALA A 79 -7.80 -21.07 -1.44
N ASN A 80 -9.01 -20.56 -1.66
CA ASN A 80 -10.24 -21.35 -1.61
C ASN A 80 -10.25 -22.49 -2.65
N SER A 81 -9.70 -22.24 -3.85
CA SER A 81 -9.59 -23.30 -4.87
C SER A 81 -8.59 -24.38 -4.47
N ALA A 82 -7.46 -24.01 -3.87
CA ALA A 82 -6.46 -24.95 -3.39
C ALA A 82 -7.00 -25.80 -2.23
N ASP A 83 -7.70 -25.16 -1.29
CA ASP A 83 -8.37 -25.81 -0.16
C ASP A 83 -9.41 -26.84 -0.64
N ARG A 84 -10.33 -26.42 -1.54
CA ARG A 84 -11.32 -27.33 -2.14
C ARG A 84 -10.66 -28.53 -2.83
N ASN A 85 -9.62 -28.30 -3.61
CA ASN A 85 -8.90 -29.39 -4.30
C ASN A 85 -8.21 -30.32 -3.30
N THR A 86 -7.69 -29.79 -2.20
CA THR A 86 -7.09 -30.58 -1.12
C THR A 86 -8.15 -31.43 -0.41
N GLN A 87 -9.34 -30.88 -0.13
CA GLN A 87 -10.44 -31.66 0.42
C GLN A 87 -10.85 -32.81 -0.52
N VAL A 88 -11.00 -32.53 -1.82
CA VAL A 88 -11.29 -33.59 -2.81
C VAL A 88 -10.21 -34.67 -2.80
N LEU A 89 -8.94 -34.28 -2.70
CA LEU A 89 -7.83 -35.24 -2.60
C LEU A 89 -7.92 -36.09 -1.32
N ILE A 90 -8.26 -35.48 -0.17
CA ILE A 90 -8.46 -36.20 1.10
C ILE A 90 -9.58 -37.24 0.96
N GLU A 91 -10.71 -36.88 0.34
CA GLU A 91 -11.82 -37.82 0.12
C GLU A 91 -11.41 -38.98 -0.83
N LEU A 92 -10.69 -38.67 -1.90
CA LEU A 92 -10.17 -39.70 -2.81
C LEU A 92 -9.19 -40.65 -2.11
N MET A 93 -8.31 -40.12 -1.25
CA MET A 93 -7.39 -40.95 -0.46
C MET A 93 -8.14 -41.82 0.55
N ASN A 94 -9.17 -41.28 1.21
CA ASN A 94 -10.03 -42.05 2.11
C ASN A 94 -10.71 -43.22 1.36
N GLY A 95 -11.29 -42.95 0.19
CA GLY A 95 -11.87 -44.00 -0.67
C GLY A 95 -10.85 -45.04 -1.12
N TYR A 96 -9.63 -44.62 -1.45
CA TYR A 96 -8.53 -45.54 -1.80
C TYR A 96 -8.13 -46.43 -0.63
N PHE A 97 -7.98 -45.88 0.58
CA PHE A 97 -7.64 -46.67 1.76
C PHE A 97 -8.74 -47.69 2.10
N PHE A 98 -10.00 -47.26 2.09
CA PHE A 98 -11.13 -48.15 2.30
C PHE A 98 -11.20 -49.28 1.25
N ALA A 99 -11.05 -48.95 -0.04
CA ALA A 99 -11.13 -49.95 -1.11
C ALA A 99 -9.98 -50.98 -1.09
N ASN A 100 -8.86 -50.66 -0.46
CA ASN A 100 -7.69 -51.54 -0.34
C ASN A 100 -7.54 -52.15 1.07
N ASP A 101 -8.55 -52.02 1.94
CA ASP A 101 -8.55 -52.51 3.32
C ASP A 101 -7.35 -52.01 4.15
N LEU A 102 -6.94 -50.78 3.89
CA LEU A 102 -5.86 -50.09 4.60
C LEU A 102 -6.48 -49.34 5.79
N ASP A 103 -6.84 -50.07 6.84
CA ASP A 103 -7.30 -49.48 8.11
C ASP A 103 -6.10 -48.91 8.89
N LEU A 104 -5.65 -47.73 8.46
CA LEU A 104 -4.46 -47.08 9.00
C LEU A 104 -4.78 -46.44 10.37
N GLU A 105 -4.56 -47.19 11.45
CA GLU A 105 -4.59 -46.63 12.82
C GLU A 105 -3.56 -45.49 13.02
N SER A 106 -2.51 -45.44 12.19
CA SER A 106 -1.52 -44.36 12.20
C SER A 106 -0.87 -44.14 10.83
N ILE A 107 -0.35 -42.93 10.60
CA ILE A 107 0.47 -42.58 9.43
C ILE A 107 1.90 -42.27 9.86
N ILE A 108 2.88 -42.71 9.06
CA ILE A 108 4.28 -42.27 9.21
C ILE A 108 4.45 -40.96 8.44
N THR A 109 4.78 -39.88 9.14
CA THR A 109 4.97 -38.56 8.52
C THR A 109 6.35 -38.44 7.88
N THR A 110 6.48 -37.52 6.92
CA THR A 110 7.76 -37.25 6.23
C THR A 110 8.87 -36.77 7.15
N ASP A 111 8.52 -36.24 8.34
CA ASP A 111 9.50 -35.82 9.35
C ASP A 111 10.20 -37.01 10.00
N LYS A 112 9.55 -38.18 10.01
CA LYS A 112 10.14 -39.44 10.48
C LYS A 112 10.80 -40.20 9.34
N ILE A 113 10.07 -40.45 8.26
CA ILE A 113 10.58 -41.15 7.08
C ILE A 113 9.97 -40.52 5.82
N GLU A 114 10.82 -39.89 5.01
CA GLU A 114 10.44 -39.42 3.68
C GLU A 114 10.79 -40.46 2.62
N VAL A 115 9.77 -40.97 1.92
CA VAL A 115 9.97 -41.96 0.85
C VAL A 115 10.47 -41.28 -0.43
N GLY A 116 11.28 -41.99 -1.23
CA GLY A 116 11.95 -41.43 -2.41
C GLY A 116 11.00 -40.77 -3.43
N GLY A 117 9.79 -41.32 -3.62
CA GLY A 117 8.79 -40.72 -4.51
C GLY A 117 8.30 -39.34 -4.05
N VAL A 118 8.16 -39.13 -2.74
CA VAL A 118 7.79 -37.83 -2.16
C VAL A 118 8.92 -36.82 -2.36
N LYS A 119 10.18 -37.25 -2.20
CA LYS A 119 11.35 -36.41 -2.44
C LYS A 119 11.40 -35.91 -3.89
N ILE A 120 11.24 -36.82 -4.86
CA ILE A 120 11.20 -36.46 -6.29
C ILE A 120 10.05 -35.49 -6.58
N ALA A 121 8.86 -35.76 -6.04
CA ALA A 121 7.71 -34.87 -6.24
C ALA A 121 7.97 -33.45 -5.70
N LYS A 122 8.60 -33.32 -4.53
CA LYS A 122 8.98 -32.02 -3.96
C LYS A 122 9.96 -31.27 -4.86
N GLU A 123 10.98 -31.96 -5.39
CA GLU A 123 11.96 -31.38 -6.31
C GLU A 123 11.29 -30.82 -7.57
N VAL A 124 10.42 -31.62 -8.21
CA VAL A 124 9.68 -31.21 -9.42
C VAL A 124 8.77 -30.00 -9.15
N VAL A 125 8.07 -29.98 -8.01
CA VAL A 125 7.21 -28.85 -7.64
C VAL A 125 8.04 -27.59 -7.38
N ALA A 126 9.17 -27.71 -6.68
CA ALA A 126 10.06 -26.59 -6.40
C ALA A 126 10.61 -25.97 -7.71
N GLU A 127 11.05 -26.82 -8.65
CA GLU A 127 11.52 -26.39 -9.96
C GLU A 127 10.41 -25.67 -10.74
N ARG A 128 9.19 -26.23 -10.74
CA ARG A 128 8.03 -25.61 -11.40
C ARG A 128 7.71 -24.22 -10.84
N ILE A 129 7.76 -24.05 -9.52
CA ILE A 129 7.56 -22.75 -8.86
C ILE A 129 8.67 -21.77 -9.24
N SER A 130 9.93 -22.22 -9.23
CA SER A 130 11.08 -21.41 -9.64
C SER A 130 10.93 -20.89 -11.08
N ASN A 131 10.60 -21.78 -12.01
CA ASN A 131 10.41 -21.44 -13.42
C ASN A 131 9.24 -20.47 -13.63
N ALA A 132 8.14 -20.64 -12.89
CA ALA A 132 7.02 -19.70 -12.94
C ALA A 132 7.40 -18.30 -12.44
N ARG A 133 8.23 -18.20 -11.39
CA ARG A 133 8.74 -16.92 -10.88
C ARG A 133 9.66 -16.23 -11.89
N GLN A 134 10.58 -16.97 -12.50
CA GLN A 134 11.49 -16.44 -13.53
C GLN A 134 10.72 -15.85 -14.70
N LYS A 135 9.77 -16.60 -15.28
CA LYS A 135 8.93 -16.11 -16.39
C LYS A 135 8.18 -14.81 -16.06
N ARG A 136 7.75 -14.64 -14.80
CA ARG A 136 7.09 -13.40 -14.36
C ARG A 136 8.07 -12.23 -14.31
N LEU A 137 9.26 -12.44 -13.75
CA LEU A 137 10.31 -11.43 -13.68
C LEU A 137 10.78 -11.00 -15.08
N ASP A 138 10.98 -11.95 -16.00
CA ASP A 138 11.37 -11.65 -17.38
C ASP A 138 10.32 -10.82 -18.12
N HIS A 139 9.04 -11.12 -17.90
CA HIS A 139 7.93 -10.36 -18.48
C HIS A 139 7.84 -8.94 -17.89
N ASP A 140 8.13 -8.76 -16.61
CA ASP A 140 8.11 -7.45 -15.95
C ASP A 140 9.31 -6.57 -16.34
N VAL A 141 10.45 -7.15 -16.73
CA VAL A 141 11.65 -6.43 -17.24
C VAL A 141 11.49 -5.98 -18.71
N GLN A 142 10.63 -6.64 -19.48
CA GLN A 142 10.37 -6.30 -20.90
C GLN A 142 9.28 -5.22 -21.10
N ARG A 143 8.65 -4.74 -20.02
CA ARG A 143 7.68 -3.64 -20.03
C ARG A 143 8.31 -2.32 -19.62
#